data_AF-A0ABD0R7F2-F1
#
_entry.id   AF-A0ABD0R7F2-F1
#
_cell.length_a   1.000
_cell.length_b   1.000
_cell.length_c   1.000
_cell.angle_alpha   90.00
_cell.angle_beta   90.00
_cell.angle_gamma   90.00
#
_symmetry.space_group_name_H-M   'P 1'
#
loop_
_entity.id
_entity.type
_entity.pdbx_description
1 polymer ?
#
loop_
_entity_poly.entity_id
_entity_poly.type
_entity_poly.pdbx_seq_one_letter_code
_entity_poly.pdbx_strand_id
1 'polypeptide(L)'
;KIDQAEFALDAAVKLLDFYDDYFAIPYPLPKQDLAAIPDFQSGAMENWGLTTYRESALLFDPHKSSASDKLGITMIIAHELAHQWFGNLVTMQWWNDLWLNEGFAKFMEFVSVNITNPELQVEDYFLGKCFEAMEVDCLSSSHPVSTSVENPAQIQEMFDDVSYDK
;
A
#
# COMPACT_ATOMS: atom_id res chain seq x y z
N LYS A 1 -19.24 14.00 -5.56
CA LYS A 1 -18.03 13.17 -5.43
C LYS A 1 -16.77 13.99 -5.15
N ILE A 2 -16.61 15.23 -5.68
CA ILE A 2 -15.43 16.06 -5.34
C ILE A 2 -15.32 16.32 -3.82
N ASP A 3 -16.46 16.46 -3.16
CA ASP A 3 -16.65 16.57 -1.71
C ASP A 3 -16.15 15.37 -0.89
N GLN A 4 -15.85 14.23 -1.52
CA GLN A 4 -15.36 13.02 -0.83
C GLN A 4 -13.84 12.81 -0.98
N ALA A 5 -13.15 13.66 -1.76
CA ALA A 5 -11.72 13.53 -2.04
C ALA A 5 -10.81 14.34 -1.09
N GLU A 6 -11.39 15.27 -0.32
CA GLU A 6 -10.64 16.19 0.55
C GLU A 6 -9.80 15.45 1.59
N PHE A 7 -10.38 14.40 2.21
CA PHE A 7 -9.68 13.56 3.17
C PHE A 7 -8.44 12.87 2.55
N ALA A 8 -8.59 12.31 1.35
CA ALA A 8 -7.48 11.64 0.67
C ALA A 8 -6.39 12.61 0.24
N LEU A 9 -6.74 13.82 -0.19
CA LEU A 9 -5.79 14.87 -0.51
C LEU A 9 -4.94 15.24 0.71
N ASP A 10 -5.58 15.49 1.86
CA ASP A 10 -4.89 15.84 3.10
C ASP A 10 -3.98 14.71 3.61
N ALA A 11 -4.44 13.46 3.50
CA ALA A 11 -3.64 12.29 3.86
C ALA A 11 -2.44 12.14 2.92
N ALA A 12 -2.64 12.25 1.60
CA ALA A 12 -1.59 12.08 0.60
C ALA A 12 -0.49 13.14 0.74
N VAL A 13 -0.85 14.41 0.98
CA VAL A 13 0.14 15.47 1.20
C VAL A 13 1.01 15.17 2.42
N LYS A 14 0.40 14.85 3.56
CA LYS A 14 1.14 14.53 4.80
C LYS A 14 2.05 13.32 4.65
N LEU A 15 1.55 12.27 3.98
CA LEU A 15 2.31 11.03 3.78
C LEU A 15 3.46 11.23 2.79
N LEU A 16 3.26 12.00 1.72
CA LEU A 16 4.32 12.30 0.76
C LEU A 16 5.43 13.15 1.40
N ASP A 17 5.06 14.19 2.17
CA ASP A 17 6.01 15.00 2.95
C ASP A 17 6.79 14.12 3.95
N PHE A 18 6.09 13.18 4.62
CA PHE A 18 6.73 12.22 5.53
C PHE A 18 7.78 11.36 4.81
N TYR A 19 7.46 10.79 3.64
CA TYR A 19 8.40 9.93 2.93
C TYR A 19 9.61 10.69 2.37
N ASP A 20 9.40 11.89 1.86
CA ASP A 20 10.48 12.80 1.43
C ASP A 20 11.50 13.01 2.55
N ASP A 21 11.01 13.37 3.75
CA ASP A 21 11.84 13.61 4.93
C ASP A 21 12.46 12.33 5.49
N TYR A 22 11.67 11.26 5.61
CA TYR A 22 12.08 10.01 6.25
C TYR A 22 13.18 9.28 5.47
N PHE A 23 13.06 9.25 4.13
CA PHE A 23 14.07 8.63 3.28
C PHE A 23 15.21 9.57 2.92
N ALA A 24 15.07 10.87 3.20
CA ALA A 24 15.99 11.92 2.76
C ALA A 24 16.27 11.88 1.24
N ILE A 25 15.26 11.45 0.47
CA ILE A 25 15.27 11.36 -0.99
C ILE A 25 13.96 11.99 -1.46
N PRO A 26 14.00 13.15 -2.13
CA PRO A 26 12.78 13.84 -2.54
C PRO A 26 12.05 13.08 -3.64
N TYR A 27 10.73 13.15 -3.63
CA TYR A 27 9.90 12.69 -4.72
C TYR A 27 10.28 13.42 -6.03
N PRO A 28 10.64 12.69 -7.10
CA PRO A 28 11.33 13.31 -8.25
C PRO A 28 10.39 13.95 -9.28
N LEU A 29 9.08 13.68 -9.24
CA LEU A 29 8.13 14.18 -10.24
C LEU A 29 7.48 15.49 -9.77
N PRO A 30 7.07 16.39 -10.69
CA PRO A 30 6.49 17.69 -10.33
C PRO A 30 5.07 17.60 -9.74
N LYS A 31 4.43 16.42 -9.79
CA LYS A 31 3.09 16.18 -9.26
C LYS A 31 2.88 14.70 -8.94
N GLN A 32 1.90 14.43 -8.08
CA GLN A 32 1.34 13.11 -7.82
C GLN A 32 -0.18 13.21 -7.89
N ASP A 33 -0.80 12.50 -8.83
CA ASP A 33 -2.26 12.42 -8.94
C ASP A 33 -2.77 11.13 -8.27
N LEU A 34 -3.92 11.22 -7.60
CA LEU A 34 -4.65 10.09 -7.03
C LEU A 34 -6.01 9.98 -7.72
N ALA A 35 -6.24 8.92 -8.50
CA ALA A 35 -7.45 8.77 -9.31
C ALA A 35 -8.39 7.68 -8.76
N ALA A 36 -9.61 8.06 -8.38
CA ALA A 36 -10.67 7.12 -8.05
C ALA A 36 -11.30 6.54 -9.33
N ILE A 37 -11.16 5.23 -9.54
CA ILE A 37 -11.65 4.50 -10.71
C ILE A 37 -12.90 3.69 -10.31
N PRO A 38 -14.06 3.86 -11.01
CA PRO A 38 -15.29 3.15 -10.68
C PRO A 38 -15.17 1.62 -10.77
N ASP A 39 -14.47 1.15 -11.80
CA ASP A 39 -14.27 -0.28 -12.08
C ASP A 39 -12.77 -0.58 -12.05
N PHE A 40 -12.30 -1.18 -10.96
CA PHE A 40 -10.89 -1.48 -10.75
C PHE A 40 -10.74 -2.88 -10.14
N GLN A 41 -9.74 -3.67 -10.54
CA GLN A 41 -9.59 -5.06 -10.11
C GLN A 41 -8.95 -5.20 -8.73
N SER A 42 -7.87 -4.48 -8.48
CA SER A 42 -7.13 -4.51 -7.21
C SER A 42 -7.67 -3.45 -6.24
N GLY A 43 -7.04 -3.25 -5.08
CA GLY A 43 -7.36 -2.13 -4.19
C GLY A 43 -6.91 -0.79 -4.78
N ALA A 44 -5.64 -0.74 -5.17
CA ALA A 44 -5.00 0.38 -5.85
C ALA A 44 -3.82 -0.12 -6.72
N MET A 45 -3.08 0.80 -7.35
CA MET A 45 -1.89 0.54 -8.17
C MET A 45 -1.03 1.80 -8.28
N GLU A 46 0.29 1.62 -8.18
CA GLU A 46 1.27 2.63 -7.77
C GLU A 46 1.85 3.49 -8.92
N ASN A 47 1.20 3.48 -10.09
CA ASN A 47 1.75 4.06 -11.32
C ASN A 47 2.36 5.46 -11.06
N TRP A 48 3.65 5.64 -11.39
CA TRP A 48 4.42 6.79 -10.91
C TRP A 48 3.83 8.14 -11.37
N GLY A 49 3.36 8.94 -10.42
CA GLY A 49 2.72 10.23 -10.67
C GLY A 49 1.21 10.16 -10.96
N LEU A 50 0.62 8.96 -11.05
CA LEU A 50 -0.81 8.72 -11.25
C LEU A 50 -1.24 7.40 -10.58
N THR A 51 -1.23 7.38 -9.25
CA THR A 51 -1.74 6.26 -8.45
C THR A 51 -3.24 6.10 -8.67
N THR A 52 -3.72 4.88 -8.93
CA THR A 52 -5.13 4.59 -9.22
C THR A 52 -5.75 3.74 -8.12
N TYR A 53 -7.00 4.04 -7.74
CA TYR A 53 -7.66 3.41 -6.59
C TYR A 53 -9.07 2.99 -6.96
N ARG A 54 -9.60 1.94 -6.33
CA ARG A 54 -11.07 1.77 -6.23
C ARG A 54 -11.68 2.99 -5.54
N GLU A 55 -12.91 3.35 -5.88
CA GLU A 55 -13.61 4.45 -5.19
C GLU A 55 -13.67 4.24 -3.67
N SER A 56 -13.88 3.00 -3.19
CA SER A 56 -13.90 2.66 -1.76
C SER A 56 -12.53 2.76 -1.08
N ALA A 57 -11.44 2.80 -1.84
CA ALA A 57 -10.07 2.89 -1.34
C ALA A 57 -9.53 4.34 -1.34
N LEU A 58 -10.31 5.32 -1.81
CA LEU A 58 -9.88 6.71 -1.91
C LEU A 58 -10.94 7.72 -1.44
N LEU A 59 -12.22 7.47 -1.70
CA LEU A 59 -13.29 8.42 -1.39
C LEU A 59 -13.84 8.22 0.02
N PHE A 60 -13.89 9.29 0.81
CA PHE A 60 -14.39 9.29 2.18
C PHE A 60 -15.59 10.23 2.32
N ASP A 61 -16.71 9.72 2.84
CA ASP A 61 -17.92 10.50 3.14
C ASP A 61 -18.09 10.63 4.66
N PRO A 62 -17.92 11.81 5.27
CA PRO A 62 -18.01 12.00 6.72
C PRO A 62 -19.36 11.60 7.34
N HIS A 63 -20.42 11.48 6.54
CA HIS A 63 -21.76 11.11 7.01
C HIS A 63 -22.07 9.62 6.84
N LYS A 64 -21.26 8.88 6.07
CA LYS A 64 -21.55 7.47 5.71
C LYS A 64 -20.39 6.52 5.91
N SER A 65 -19.16 6.98 5.69
CA SER A 65 -17.95 6.19 5.86
C SER A 65 -17.70 5.94 7.35
N SER A 66 -17.34 4.71 7.66
CA SER A 66 -17.00 4.25 9.00
C SER A 66 -15.58 4.63 9.40
N ALA A 67 -15.25 4.43 10.68
CA ALA A 67 -13.88 4.58 11.17
C ALA A 67 -12.91 3.58 10.50
N SER A 68 -13.36 2.36 10.21
CA SER A 68 -12.54 1.38 9.48
C SER A 68 -12.31 1.79 8.03
N ASP A 69 -13.29 2.44 7.38
CA ASP A 69 -13.09 2.98 6.02
C ASP A 69 -12.02 4.08 6.04
N LYS A 70 -12.07 4.98 7.03
CA LYS A 70 -11.05 6.01 7.21
C LYS A 70 -9.65 5.40 7.38
N LEU A 71 -9.53 4.38 8.24
CA LEU A 71 -8.28 3.66 8.45
C LEU A 71 -7.80 3.00 7.16
N GLY A 72 -8.66 2.24 6.49
CA GLY A 72 -8.32 1.53 5.25
C GLY A 72 -7.87 2.47 4.12
N ILE A 73 -8.57 3.60 3.92
CA ILE A 73 -8.18 4.62 2.94
C ILE A 73 -6.80 5.20 3.29
N THR A 74 -6.54 5.50 4.57
CA THR A 74 -5.24 6.04 5.00
C THR A 74 -4.11 5.05 4.74
N MET A 75 -4.32 3.77 5.09
CA MET A 75 -3.33 2.71 4.89
C MET A 75 -3.05 2.47 3.40
N ILE A 76 -4.08 2.41 2.54
CA ILE A 76 -3.88 2.22 1.09
C ILE A 76 -3.17 3.43 0.48
N ILE A 77 -3.51 4.67 0.84
CA ILE A 77 -2.76 5.84 0.37
C ILE A 77 -1.29 5.76 0.81
N ALA A 78 -1.04 5.36 2.07
CA ALA A 78 0.32 5.18 2.57
C ALA A 78 1.10 4.12 1.80
N HIS A 79 0.46 3.00 1.45
CA HIS A 79 1.03 1.92 0.64
C HIS A 79 1.46 2.40 -0.74
N GLU A 80 0.53 3.01 -1.49
CA GLU A 80 0.80 3.49 -2.85
C GLU A 80 1.86 4.60 -2.88
N LEU A 81 1.92 5.44 -1.84
CA LEU A 81 2.94 6.47 -1.73
C LEU A 81 4.31 5.89 -1.31
N ALA A 82 4.35 4.82 -0.50
CA ALA A 82 5.59 4.11 -0.20
C ALA A 82 6.22 3.51 -1.48
N HIS A 83 5.38 2.97 -2.38
CA HIS A 83 5.82 2.42 -3.64
C HIS A 83 6.54 3.41 -4.56
N GLN A 84 6.35 4.73 -4.36
CA GLN A 84 7.11 5.73 -5.10
C GLN A 84 8.63 5.59 -4.85
N TRP A 85 9.03 5.05 -3.70
CA TRP A 85 10.41 4.64 -3.38
C TRP A 85 10.62 3.13 -3.57
N PHE A 86 9.74 2.30 -2.99
CA PHE A 86 9.84 0.84 -3.00
C PHE A 86 8.98 0.22 -4.12
N GLY A 87 9.49 0.30 -5.34
CA GLY A 87 8.88 -0.25 -6.53
C GLY A 87 9.13 0.61 -7.75
N ASN A 88 8.90 1.92 -7.62
CA ASN A 88 9.11 2.87 -8.71
C ASN A 88 10.57 3.33 -8.80
N LEU A 89 11.11 3.91 -7.72
CA LEU A 89 12.51 4.37 -7.69
C LEU A 89 13.50 3.20 -7.62
N VAL A 90 13.20 2.22 -6.75
CA VAL A 90 13.95 0.97 -6.62
C VAL A 90 13.00 -0.18 -6.93
N THR A 91 13.20 -0.84 -8.06
CA THR A 91 12.37 -1.97 -8.52
C THR A 91 13.14 -3.28 -8.34
N MET A 92 12.45 -4.33 -7.86
CA MET A 92 13.00 -5.69 -7.90
C MET A 92 13.44 -6.08 -9.32
N GLN A 93 14.52 -6.86 -9.44
CA GLN A 93 15.05 -7.24 -10.75
C GLN A 93 14.09 -8.18 -11.51
N TRP A 94 13.38 -9.03 -10.78
CA TRP A 94 12.39 -9.95 -11.31
C TRP A 94 11.36 -10.31 -10.24
N TRP A 95 10.20 -10.83 -10.66
CA TRP A 95 9.04 -11.13 -9.83
C TRP A 95 9.27 -12.16 -8.72
N ASN A 96 10.36 -12.93 -8.79
CA ASN A 96 10.73 -13.84 -7.70
C ASN A 96 11.03 -13.09 -6.39
N ASP A 97 11.34 -11.80 -6.46
CA ASP A 97 11.61 -10.92 -5.31
C ASP A 97 10.56 -9.80 -5.20
N LEU A 98 9.31 -10.06 -5.59
CA LEU A 98 8.20 -9.10 -5.51
C LEU A 98 8.04 -8.49 -4.10
N TRP A 99 8.33 -9.26 -3.06
CA TRP A 99 8.29 -8.81 -1.66
C TRP A 99 9.17 -7.56 -1.38
N LEU A 100 10.22 -7.32 -2.18
CA LEU A 100 11.04 -6.11 -2.06
C LEU A 100 10.24 -4.83 -2.33
N ASN A 101 9.18 -4.94 -3.13
CA ASN A 101 8.21 -3.87 -3.34
C ASN A 101 7.08 -3.99 -2.31
N GLU A 102 6.34 -5.09 -2.35
CA GLU A 102 5.05 -5.25 -1.64
C GLU A 102 5.21 -5.35 -0.12
N GLY A 103 6.18 -6.15 0.35
CA GLY A 103 6.47 -6.28 1.78
C GLY A 103 7.01 -4.98 2.37
N PHE A 104 7.84 -4.24 1.63
CA PHE A 104 8.31 -2.92 2.06
C PHE A 104 7.18 -1.88 2.08
N ALA A 105 6.35 -1.82 1.04
CA ALA A 105 5.20 -0.91 1.02
C ALA A 105 4.22 -1.24 2.14
N LYS A 106 3.92 -2.53 2.37
CA LYS A 106 3.09 -3.01 3.49
C LYS A 106 3.65 -2.56 4.84
N PHE A 107 4.94 -2.78 5.06
CA PHE A 107 5.59 -2.36 6.30
C PHE A 107 5.56 -0.83 6.49
N MET A 108 5.80 -0.07 5.41
CA MET A 108 5.80 1.38 5.47
C MET A 108 4.44 1.98 5.78
N GLU A 109 3.31 1.31 5.48
CA GLU A 109 1.98 1.72 5.94
C GLU A 109 1.96 1.96 7.45
N PHE A 110 2.46 0.99 8.23
CA PHE A 110 2.44 1.07 9.68
C PHE A 110 3.43 2.12 10.19
N VAL A 111 4.62 2.21 9.59
CA VAL A 111 5.63 3.20 9.98
C VAL A 111 5.12 4.63 9.74
N SER A 112 4.61 4.92 8.54
CA SER A 112 4.20 6.26 8.15
C SER A 112 2.94 6.67 8.89
N VAL A 113 1.92 5.82 8.91
CA VAL A 113 0.61 6.17 9.49
C VAL A 113 0.68 6.31 11.01
N ASN A 114 1.55 5.55 11.69
CA ASN A 114 1.77 5.73 13.13
C ASN A 114 2.34 7.13 13.47
N ILE A 115 3.08 7.73 12.53
CA ILE A 115 3.68 9.07 12.70
C ILE A 115 2.74 10.16 12.21
N THR A 116 2.12 10.01 11.04
CA THR A 116 1.27 11.05 10.42
C THR A 116 -0.14 11.09 11.02
N ASN A 117 -0.62 9.96 11.54
CA ASN A 117 -1.98 9.78 12.07
C ASN A 117 -1.97 8.90 13.34
N PRO A 118 -1.27 9.31 14.41
CA PRO A 118 -1.16 8.52 15.65
C PRO A 118 -2.52 8.23 16.30
N GLU A 119 -3.55 9.04 16.01
CA GLU A 119 -4.92 8.79 16.47
C GLU A 119 -5.56 7.50 15.92
N LEU A 120 -4.99 6.92 14.85
CA LEU A 120 -5.47 5.68 14.24
C LEU A 120 -4.89 4.42 14.90
N GLN A 121 -3.88 4.56 15.76
CA GLN A 121 -3.30 3.46 16.56
C GLN A 121 -2.92 2.23 15.73
N VAL A 122 -2.31 2.46 14.55
CA VAL A 122 -2.07 1.39 13.56
C VAL A 122 -1.15 0.28 14.08
N GLU A 123 -0.29 0.57 15.06
CA GLU A 123 0.60 -0.41 15.69
C GLU A 123 -0.15 -1.59 16.31
N ASP A 124 -1.34 -1.36 16.87
CA ASP A 124 -2.15 -2.41 17.52
C ASP A 124 -2.67 -3.44 16.50
N TYR A 125 -2.72 -3.08 15.22
CA TYR A 125 -3.22 -3.93 14.13
C TYR A 125 -2.11 -4.71 13.41
N PHE A 126 -0.85 -4.36 13.61
CA PHE A 126 0.28 -4.94 12.87
C PHE A 126 0.42 -6.46 13.09
N LEU A 127 0.27 -6.92 14.34
CA LEU A 127 0.34 -8.36 14.66
C LEU A 127 -0.75 -9.18 13.95
N GLY A 128 -1.87 -8.55 13.59
CA GLY A 128 -2.92 -9.19 12.80
C GLY A 128 -2.39 -9.68 11.45
N LYS A 129 -1.53 -8.89 10.78
CA LYS A 129 -0.91 -9.26 9.50
C LYS A 129 0.03 -10.45 9.63
N CYS A 130 0.84 -10.48 10.69
CA CYS A 130 1.69 -11.64 10.94
C CYS A 130 0.86 -12.92 11.17
N PHE A 131 -0.28 -12.83 11.86
CA PHE A 131 -1.16 -13.98 12.05
C PHE A 131 -1.83 -14.42 10.74
N GLU A 132 -2.27 -13.49 9.90
CA GLU A 132 -2.80 -13.78 8.56
C GLU A 132 -1.75 -14.53 7.71
N ALA A 133 -0.50 -14.04 7.67
CA ALA A 133 0.60 -14.74 7.00
C ALA A 133 0.87 -16.14 7.59
N MET A 134 0.81 -16.31 8.91
CA MET A 134 0.99 -17.62 9.56
C MET A 134 -0.09 -18.64 9.18
N GLU A 135 -1.31 -18.21 8.85
CA GLU A 135 -2.39 -19.13 8.42
C GLU A 135 -2.03 -19.85 7.12
N VAL A 136 -1.49 -19.13 6.13
CA VAL A 136 -1.03 -19.72 4.88
C VAL A 136 0.33 -20.40 5.03
N ASP A 137 1.24 -19.81 5.82
CA ASP A 137 2.62 -20.30 5.95
C ASP A 137 2.75 -21.59 6.75
N CYS A 138 1.76 -21.92 7.58
CA CYS A 138 1.71 -23.19 8.30
C CYS A 138 1.36 -24.40 7.40
N LEU A 139 0.92 -24.16 6.16
CA LEU A 139 0.53 -25.20 5.21
C LEU A 139 1.73 -25.70 4.41
N SER A 140 1.75 -26.99 4.08
CA SER A 140 2.80 -27.56 3.21
C SER A 140 2.75 -27.05 1.77
N SER A 141 1.68 -26.34 1.40
CA SER A 141 1.50 -25.67 0.10
C SER A 141 2.00 -24.23 0.06
N SER A 142 2.50 -23.68 1.18
CA SER A 142 3.17 -22.38 1.21
C SER A 142 4.45 -22.39 0.34
N HIS A 143 5.05 -21.22 0.13
CA HIS A 143 6.32 -21.05 -0.56
C HIS A 143 7.27 -20.11 0.21
N PRO A 144 8.58 -20.15 -0.09
CA PRO A 144 9.52 -19.14 0.41
C PRO A 144 9.14 -17.74 -0.10
N VAL A 145 9.43 -16.71 0.69
CA VAL A 145 9.20 -15.30 0.34
C VAL A 145 9.83 -14.92 -1.01
N SER A 146 11.06 -15.39 -1.26
CA SER A 146 11.67 -15.34 -2.59
C SER A 146 11.59 -16.71 -3.27
N THR A 147 10.83 -16.84 -4.35
CA THR A 147 10.67 -18.10 -5.09
C THR A 147 10.63 -17.89 -6.60
N SER A 148 11.17 -18.83 -7.38
CA SER A 148 11.28 -18.68 -8.83
C SER A 148 9.92 -18.77 -9.53
N VAL A 149 9.63 -17.81 -10.39
CA VAL A 149 8.42 -17.74 -11.22
C VAL A 149 8.77 -17.35 -12.65
N GLU A 150 8.01 -17.84 -13.63
CA GLU A 150 8.31 -17.61 -15.05
C GLU A 150 7.11 -17.10 -15.84
N ASN A 151 5.96 -17.79 -15.74
CA ASN A 151 4.79 -17.45 -16.56
C ASN A 151 3.85 -16.46 -15.84
N PRO A 152 2.95 -15.76 -16.57
CA PRO A 152 2.10 -14.74 -15.98
C PRO A 152 1.21 -15.22 -14.83
N ALA A 153 0.75 -16.48 -14.85
CA ALA A 153 -0.07 -17.01 -13.75
C ALA A 153 0.76 -17.17 -12.48
N GLN A 154 1.97 -17.72 -12.59
CA GLN A 154 2.91 -17.82 -11.46
C GLN A 154 3.33 -16.45 -10.92
N ILE A 155 3.51 -15.46 -11.80
CA ILE A 155 3.82 -14.09 -11.38
C ILE A 155 2.64 -13.51 -10.60
N GLN A 156 1.40 -13.73 -11.06
CA GLN A 156 0.21 -13.29 -10.33
C GLN A 156 0.05 -13.99 -8.97
N GLU A 157 0.45 -15.25 -8.86
CA GLU A 157 0.44 -15.99 -7.59
C GLU A 157 1.40 -15.40 -6.53
N MET A 158 2.41 -14.62 -6.93
CA MET A 158 3.30 -13.94 -5.98
C MET A 158 2.60 -12.77 -5.25
N PHE A 159 1.46 -12.28 -5.75
CA PHE A 159 0.70 -11.23 -5.09
C PHE A 159 -0.20 -11.84 -3.99
N ASP A 160 0.43 -12.30 -2.91
CA ASP A 160 -0.19 -13.07 -1.84
C ASP A 160 0.29 -12.68 -0.44
N ASP A 161 -0.35 -13.21 0.60
CA ASP A 161 -0.03 -12.87 2.00
C ASP A 161 1.43 -13.21 2.38
N VAL A 162 2.09 -14.12 1.65
CA VAL A 162 3.52 -14.41 1.85
C VAL A 162 4.41 -13.26 1.38
N SER A 163 4.11 -12.60 0.27
CA SER A 163 4.93 -11.47 -0.23
C SER A 163 4.60 -10.15 0.48
N TYR A 164 3.36 -10.00 0.96
CA TYR A 164 2.90 -8.78 1.64
C TYR A 164 3.13 -8.81 3.16
N ASP A 165 2.71 -9.88 3.85
CA ASP A 165 2.51 -9.87 5.30
C ASP A 165 3.57 -10.67 6.12
N LYS A 166 4.39 -11.52 5.48
CA LYS A 166 5.39 -12.40 6.13
C LYS A 166 6.77 -11.76 6.29
#